data_AF-A0A0S9MU70-F1
#
_entry.id   AF-A0A0S9MU70-F1
#
_cell.length_a   1.000
_cell.length_b   1.000
_cell.length_c   1.000
_cell.angle_alpha   90.00
_cell.angle_beta   90.00
_cell.angle_gamma   90.00
#
_symmetry.space_group_name_H-M   'P 1'
#
loop_
_entity.id
_entity.type
_entity.pdbx_description
1 polymer ?
#
loop_
_entity_poly.entity_id
_entity_poly.type
_entity_poly.pdbx_seq_one_letter_code
_entity_poly.pdbx_strand_id
1 'polypeptide(L)'
;MSGRQLPDNWPEIWAARKAEAQKRKHIHFFKVPFARMPYGPDHPEGGPTCRDCGVERGQLHVPSCCMERCPICAGQAIGCGCADDDTPGDDDDEEEEEEVAA
;
A
#
# COMPACT_ATOMS: atom_id res chain seq x y z
N MET A 1 -9.94 -28.95 11.70
CA MET A 1 -10.01 -27.72 10.89
C MET A 1 -9.31 -28.02 9.57
N SER A 2 -10.04 -28.27 8.49
CA SER A 2 -9.39 -28.44 7.17
C SER A 2 -8.91 -27.08 6.70
N GLY A 3 -7.60 -26.92 6.47
CA GLY A 3 -7.01 -25.70 5.95
C GLY A 3 -7.62 -25.34 4.60
N ARG A 4 -7.72 -24.04 4.30
CA ARG A 4 -8.16 -23.57 3.00
C ARG A 4 -7.05 -23.89 1.99
N GLN A 5 -7.38 -24.61 0.92
CA GLN A 5 -6.46 -24.82 -0.19
C GLN A 5 -6.26 -23.48 -0.91
N LEU A 6 -5.00 -23.11 -1.17
CA LEU A 6 -4.69 -22.00 -2.06
C LEU A 6 -4.98 -22.44 -3.51
N PRO A 7 -5.39 -21.50 -4.39
CA PRO A 7 -5.55 -21.81 -5.81
C PRO A 7 -4.19 -22.17 -6.43
N ASP A 8 -4.20 -22.98 -7.50
CA ASP A 8 -2.98 -23.48 -8.15
C ASP A 8 -2.08 -22.34 -8.67
N ASN A 9 -2.69 -21.22 -9.10
CA ASN A 9 -2.01 -20.01 -9.57
C ASN A 9 -1.69 -18.99 -8.45
N TRP A 10 -1.60 -19.45 -7.20
CA TRP A 10 -1.23 -18.61 -6.07
C TRP A 10 0.10 -17.84 -6.26
N PRO A 11 1.18 -18.43 -6.82
CA PRO A 11 2.43 -17.71 -7.04
C PRO A 11 2.24 -16.48 -7.93
N GLU A 12 1.46 -16.60 -9.01
CA GLU A 12 1.16 -15.52 -9.94
C GLU A 12 0.28 -14.45 -9.29
N ILE A 13 -0.73 -14.87 -8.52
CA ILE A 13 -1.59 -13.96 -7.76
C ILE A 13 -0.75 -13.14 -6.77
N TRP A 14 0.16 -13.79 -6.05
CA TRP A 14 1.02 -13.10 -5.07
C TRP A 14 2.04 -12.19 -5.75
N ALA A 15 2.63 -12.62 -6.87
CA ALA A 15 3.51 -11.77 -7.68
C ALA A 15 2.78 -10.52 -8.19
N ALA A 16 1.55 -10.67 -8.67
CA ALA A 16 0.71 -9.54 -9.08
C ALA A 16 0.41 -8.59 -7.92
N ARG A 17 0.14 -9.11 -6.71
CA ARG A 17 -0.03 -8.28 -5.51
C ARG A 17 1.23 -7.51 -5.14
N LYS A 18 2.40 -8.13 -5.21
CA LYS A 18 3.69 -7.43 -5.00
C LYS A 18 3.90 -6.32 -6.02
N ALA A 19 3.58 -6.57 -7.30
CA ALA A 19 3.69 -5.58 -8.36
C ALA A 19 2.72 -4.41 -8.15
N GLU A 20 1.48 -4.69 -7.76
CA GLU A 20 0.48 -3.66 -7.46
C GLU A 20 0.89 -2.79 -6.27
N ALA A 21 1.47 -3.41 -5.25
CA ALA A 21 1.99 -2.70 -4.09
C ALA A 21 3.06 -1.65 -4.45
N GLN A 22 3.87 -1.89 -5.50
CA GLN A 22 4.88 -0.92 -5.96
C GLN A 22 4.28 0.34 -6.60
N LYS A 23 3.03 0.26 -7.08
CA LYS A 23 2.34 1.41 -7.70
C LYS A 23 1.80 2.37 -6.64
N ARG A 24 1.43 1.86 -5.47
CA ARG A 24 0.94 2.65 -4.33
C ARG A 24 2.11 3.26 -3.57
N LYS A 25 2.62 4.40 -4.05
CA LYS A 25 3.85 5.02 -3.53
C LYS A 25 3.66 5.90 -2.30
N HIS A 26 2.44 6.35 -2.03
CA HIS A 26 2.14 7.30 -0.97
C HIS A 26 1.02 6.79 -0.07
N ILE A 27 1.01 7.29 1.16
CA ILE A 27 -0.18 7.36 2.02
C ILE A 27 -0.54 8.83 2.18
N HIS A 28 -1.81 9.14 2.44
CA HIS A 28 -2.24 10.51 2.72
C HIS A 28 -2.49 10.68 4.21
N PHE A 29 -2.14 11.84 4.74
CA PHE A 29 -2.48 12.27 6.09
C PHE A 29 -2.81 13.74 6.06
N PHE A 30 -4.03 14.10 6.45
CA PHE A 30 -4.58 15.44 6.22
C PHE A 30 -4.48 15.90 4.76
N LYS A 31 -4.82 15.02 3.80
CA LYS A 31 -4.70 15.26 2.34
C LYS A 31 -3.26 15.54 1.86
N VAL A 32 -2.24 15.39 2.71
CA VAL A 32 -0.82 15.55 2.33
C VAL A 32 -0.22 14.18 2.00
N PRO A 33 0.40 13.98 0.82
CA PRO A 33 1.03 12.71 0.46
C PRO A 33 2.38 12.52 1.18
N PHE A 34 2.52 11.39 1.86
CA PHE A 34 3.77 10.90 2.46
C PHE A 34 4.25 9.66 1.71
N ALA A 35 5.52 9.66 1.29
CA ALA A 35 6.12 8.51 0.64
C ALA A 35 6.14 7.30 1.58
N ARG A 36 5.68 6.14 1.09
CA ARG A 36 5.73 4.89 1.84
C ARG A 36 7.18 4.44 2.04
N MET A 37 7.43 3.79 3.18
CA MET A 37 8.74 3.28 3.52
C MET A 37 9.01 1.98 2.74
N PRO A 38 10.07 1.91 1.92
CA PRO A 38 10.48 0.66 1.31
C PRO A 38 11.13 -0.27 2.34
N TYR A 39 11.17 -1.56 2.02
CA TYR A 39 11.85 -2.55 2.85
C TYR A 39 13.35 -2.30 2.88
N GLY A 40 13.94 -2.31 4.07
CA GLY A 40 15.39 -2.20 4.27
C GLY A 40 15.75 -0.99 5.12
N PRO A 41 15.43 0.25 4.71
CA PRO A 41 15.57 1.42 5.58
C PRO A 41 14.76 1.32 6.87
N ASP A 42 13.61 0.62 6.83
CA ASP A 42 12.72 0.41 7.97
C ASP A 42 13.13 -0.77 8.87
N HIS A 43 13.92 -1.71 8.34
CA HIS A 43 14.54 -2.85 9.05
C HIS A 43 15.98 -3.07 8.53
N PRO A 44 16.95 -2.24 8.95
CA PRO A 44 18.30 -2.27 8.40
C PRO A 44 19.02 -3.60 8.63
N GLU A 45 18.71 -4.29 9.72
CA GLU A 45 19.21 -5.62 10.09
C GLU A 45 18.47 -6.79 9.41
N GLY A 46 17.44 -6.51 8.60
CA GLY A 46 16.61 -7.52 7.94
C GLY A 46 17.37 -8.38 6.91
N GLY A 47 16.76 -9.49 6.49
CA GLY A 47 17.30 -10.32 5.40
C GLY A 47 17.23 -9.64 4.01
N PRO A 48 17.60 -10.35 2.93
CA PRO A 48 17.49 -9.85 1.56
C PRO A 48 16.02 -9.60 1.13
N THR A 49 15.08 -10.32 1.74
CA THR A 49 13.64 -10.17 1.52
C THR A 49 12.91 -9.96 2.84
N CYS A 50 11.76 -9.26 2.78
CA CYS A 50 10.89 -9.08 3.92
C CYS A 50 10.34 -10.43 4.38
N ARG A 51 10.49 -10.75 5.67
CA ARG A 51 10.00 -12.00 6.28
C ARG A 51 8.50 -12.24 6.03
N ASP A 52 7.71 -11.18 5.98
CA ASP A 52 6.25 -11.27 5.97
C ASP A 52 5.69 -11.28 4.54
N CYS A 53 6.00 -10.27 3.72
CA CYS A 53 5.43 -10.17 2.37
C CYS A 53 6.36 -10.65 1.24
N GLY A 54 7.64 -10.92 1.53
CA GLY A 54 8.59 -11.47 0.56
C GLY A 54 9.00 -10.50 -0.57
N VAL A 55 8.88 -9.19 -0.35
CA VAL A 55 9.46 -8.15 -1.23
C VAL A 55 10.96 -8.02 -0.97
N GLU A 56 11.71 -7.58 -1.97
CA GLU A 56 13.16 -7.38 -1.88
C GLU A 56 13.49 -6.04 -1.23
N ARG A 57 14.75 -5.88 -0.77
CA ARG A 57 15.23 -4.59 -0.26
C ARG A 57 15.07 -3.49 -1.31
N GLY A 58 14.55 -2.34 -0.89
CA GLY A 58 14.22 -1.20 -1.75
C GLY A 58 12.83 -1.24 -2.36
N GLN A 59 12.12 -2.37 -2.32
CA GLN A 59 10.73 -2.46 -2.79
C GLN A 59 9.75 -2.04 -1.68
N LEU A 60 8.62 -1.48 -2.08
CA LEU A 60 7.52 -1.18 -1.17
C LEU A 60 6.87 -2.47 -0.68
N HIS A 61 6.45 -2.48 0.58
CA HIS A 61 5.75 -3.62 1.16
C HIS A 61 4.37 -3.84 0.52
N VAL A 62 3.88 -5.08 0.54
CA VAL A 62 2.48 -5.36 0.19
C VAL A 62 1.58 -4.73 1.26
N PRO A 63 0.53 -3.96 0.90
CA PRO A 63 -0.45 -3.49 1.88
C PRO A 63 -0.98 -4.67 2.69
N SER A 64 -1.04 -4.51 4.02
CA SER A 64 -1.20 -5.59 5.03
C SER A 64 0.09 -6.24 5.54
N CYS A 65 1.28 -5.77 5.15
CA CYS A 65 2.52 -6.27 5.71
C CYS A 65 2.70 -5.82 7.17
N CYS A 66 2.95 -6.76 8.09
CA CYS A 66 3.18 -6.44 9.51
C CYS A 66 4.55 -5.84 9.80
N MET A 67 5.46 -5.88 8.83
CA MET A 67 6.80 -5.30 8.94
C MET A 67 6.83 -3.83 8.49
N GLU A 68 5.94 -3.41 7.59
CA GLU A 68 5.96 -2.06 7.02
C GLU A 68 5.82 -1.00 8.12
N ARG A 69 6.73 -0.02 8.14
CA ARG A 69 6.70 1.12 9.06
C ARG A 69 5.95 2.30 8.46
N CYS A 70 5.08 2.91 9.26
CA CYS A 70 4.39 4.14 8.88
C CYS A 70 5.41 5.29 8.75
N PRO A 71 5.45 6.04 7.63
CA PRO A 71 6.35 7.17 7.46
C PRO A 71 6.05 8.36 8.39
N ILE A 72 4.86 8.38 9.02
CA ILE A 72 4.41 9.49 9.88
C ILE A 72 4.76 9.23 11.35
N CYS A 73 4.41 8.06 11.89
CA CYS A 73 4.58 7.75 13.31
C CYS A 73 5.59 6.63 13.61
N ALA A 74 6.22 6.03 12.60
CA ALA A 74 7.09 4.86 12.70
C ALA A 74 6.47 3.59 13.34
N GLY A 75 5.17 3.60 13.62
CA GLY A 75 4.40 2.43 14.04
C GLY A 75 4.23 1.41 12.91
N GLN A 76 3.54 0.29 13.19
CA GLN A 76 3.17 -0.68 12.14
C GLN A 76 2.13 -0.05 11.21
N ALA A 77 2.43 0.05 9.91
CA ALA A 77 1.57 0.75 8.96
C ALA A 77 0.15 0.20 8.93
N ILE A 78 -0.02 -1.14 9.00
CA ILE A 78 -1.32 -1.82 9.00
C ILE A 78 -2.25 -1.42 10.17
N GLY A 79 -1.73 -0.82 11.24
CA GLY A 79 -2.52 -0.51 12.44
C GLY A 79 -2.30 0.90 13.03
N CYS A 80 -1.54 1.77 12.35
CA CYS A 80 -1.12 3.05 12.92
C CYS A 80 -2.20 4.15 12.95
N GLY A 81 -3.28 4.01 12.18
CA GLY A 81 -4.36 5.00 12.09
C GLY A 81 -3.95 6.35 11.48
N CYS A 82 -2.74 6.48 10.93
CA CYS A 82 -2.26 7.74 10.34
C CYS A 82 -2.66 7.92 8.87
N ALA A 83 -3.05 6.87 8.16
CA ALA A 83 -3.55 7.04 6.81
C ALA A 83 -4.98 7.58 6.88
N ASP A 84 -5.27 8.64 6.16
CA ASP A 84 -6.64 8.98 5.82
C ASP A 84 -7.20 7.74 5.09
N ASP A 85 -8.31 7.16 5.58
CA ASP A 85 -8.98 6.10 4.83
C ASP A 85 -9.28 6.70 3.44
N ASP A 86 -8.68 6.14 2.39
CA ASP A 86 -9.03 6.41 0.99
C ASP A 86 -10.45 5.84 0.74
N THR A 87 -11.44 6.25 1.53
CA THR A 87 -12.84 6.21 1.10
C THR A 87 -12.97 7.31 0.07
N PRO A 88 -13.20 6.99 -1.21
CA PRO A 88 -13.67 7.98 -2.15
C PRO A 88 -15.07 8.38 -1.65
N GLY A 89 -15.14 9.50 -0.95
CA GLY A 89 -16.35 10.13 -0.50
C GLY A 89 -16.24 11.62 -0.78
N ASP A 90 -17.14 12.10 -1.64
CA ASP A 90 -17.71 13.44 -1.58
C ASP A 90 -16.72 14.62 -1.55
N ASP A 91 -15.97 14.83 -2.63
CA ASP A 91 -15.67 16.20 -3.07
C ASP A 91 -16.52 16.41 -4.35
N ASP A 92 -17.70 16.97 -4.11
CA ASP A 92 -18.65 17.59 -5.04
C ASP A 92 -17.90 18.62 -5.90
N ASP A 93 -17.78 18.37 -7.21
CA ASP A 93 -17.49 19.40 -8.21
C ASP A 93 -18.11 18.91 -9.54
N GLU A 94 -19.45 18.99 -9.59
CA GLU A 94 -20.20 19.05 -10.83
C GLU A 94 -19.86 20.38 -11.52
N GLU A 95 -18.96 20.37 -12.52
CA GLU A 95 -18.99 21.37 -13.58
C GLU A 95 -19.18 20.64 -14.92
N GLU A 96 -20.45 20.46 -15.28
CA GLU A 96 -20.86 20.20 -16.66
C GLU A 96 -20.49 21.42 -17.51
N GLU A 97 -19.45 21.29 -18.35
CA GLU A 97 -19.18 22.31 -19.38
C GLU A 97 -20.31 22.23 -20.43
N GLU A 98 -21.28 23.14 -20.29
CA GLU A 98 -22.34 23.44 -21.26
C GLU A 98 -21.70 23.93 -22.57
N GLU A 99 -21.61 23.05 -23.57
CA GLU A 99 -21.25 23.45 -24.94
C GLU A 99 -22.43 24.20 -25.60
N VAL A 100 -22.50 25.51 -25.37
CA VAL A 100 -23.36 26.44 -26.12
C VAL A 100 -22.85 26.60 -27.56
N ALA A 101 -23.30 25.71 -28.45
CA ALA A 101 -23.17 25.94 -29.89
C ALA A 101 -24.34 26.81 -30.39
N ALA A 102 -24.04 28.09 -30.62
CA ALA A 102 -24.91 29.06 -31.31
C ALA A 102 -24.86 28.91 -32.83
#